data_AF-A0A956IJN5-F1
#
_entry.id   AF-A0A956IJN5-F1
#
_cell.length_a   1.000
_cell.length_b   1.000
_cell.length_c   1.000
_cell.angle_alpha   90.00
_cell.angle_beta   90.00
_cell.angle_gamma   90.00
#
_symmetry.space_group_name_H-M   'P 1'
#
loop_
_entity.id
_entity.type
_entity.pdbx_description
1 polymer ?
#
loop_
_entity_poly.entity_id
_entity_poly.type
_entity_poly.pdbx_seq_one_letter_code
_entity_poly.pdbx_strand_id
1 'polypeptide(L)'
;AGVDCTFFNQDATKDKVIAEVVGVLKERYRAVHLINGIAAGATKRYEKYGPCQVRDLDMAFDPVLQIPDFEHAEGYRMLGLVDVETANEAEIERTNKFMGTSSLLWAEPLAEAGLLVKGESVVAFCDYDYPPDDPVYAMGPLAGAKVLQRETMAQIAERFGARTVRLCYPAMPTTALGAIPGGSLMYALTGQILAERGQWRSVDQLAAETMALWADPAPAAELRLDDDYQATLPEFYQRRDALTPADVPQAFSGLFATA
;
A
#
# COMPACT_ATOMS: atom_id res chain seq x y z
N ALA A 1 13.96 4.07 -27.71
CA ALA A 1 14.73 5.31 -27.50
C ALA A 1 13.77 6.48 -27.52
N GLY A 2 13.87 7.43 -26.58
CA GLY A 2 13.04 8.66 -26.55
C GLY A 2 12.14 8.85 -25.33
N VAL A 3 12.48 8.31 -24.16
CA VAL A 3 11.80 8.64 -22.88
C VAL A 3 12.79 9.41 -22.01
N ASP A 4 12.43 10.62 -21.62
CA ASP A 4 13.20 11.38 -20.64
C ASP A 4 12.90 10.83 -19.24
N CYS A 5 13.95 10.51 -18.48
CA CYS A 5 13.84 9.99 -17.13
C CYS A 5 14.80 10.75 -16.20
N THR A 6 14.27 11.25 -15.09
CA THR A 6 15.02 11.92 -14.04
C THR A 6 14.69 11.27 -12.70
N PHE A 7 15.72 10.99 -11.91
CA PHE A 7 15.58 10.35 -10.60
C PHE A 7 16.13 11.26 -9.50
N PHE A 8 15.36 11.40 -8.41
CA PHE A 8 15.74 12.15 -7.22
C PHE A 8 15.80 11.20 -6.03
N ASN A 9 17.01 10.92 -5.51
CA ASN A 9 17.20 10.13 -4.29
C ASN A 9 17.25 11.05 -3.06
N GLN A 10 16.09 11.55 -2.65
CA GLN A 10 15.99 12.52 -1.56
C GLN A 10 14.70 12.28 -0.75
N ASP A 11 14.59 12.91 0.41
CA ASP A 11 13.39 12.85 1.25
C ASP A 11 12.24 13.65 0.59
N ALA A 12 11.31 12.93 -0.02
CA ALA A 12 10.14 13.48 -0.73
C ALA A 12 9.15 14.24 0.17
N THR A 13 9.39 14.32 1.48
CA THR A 13 8.55 15.04 2.45
C THR A 13 9.09 16.43 2.81
N LYS A 14 10.25 16.81 2.27
CA LYS A 14 10.89 18.10 2.55
C LYS A 14 10.50 19.15 1.51
N ASP A 15 10.06 20.31 1.98
CA ASP A 15 9.69 21.46 1.13
C ASP A 15 10.79 21.84 0.13
N LYS A 16 12.06 21.78 0.55
CA LYS A 16 13.21 22.05 -0.33
C LYS A 16 13.26 21.09 -1.53
N VAL A 17 13.00 19.81 -1.29
CA VAL A 17 13.02 18.76 -2.32
C VAL A 17 11.84 18.94 -3.27
N ILE A 18 10.67 19.24 -2.73
CA ILE A 18 9.47 19.54 -3.52
C ILE A 18 9.72 20.75 -4.42
N ALA A 19 10.27 21.84 -3.88
CA ALA A 19 10.60 23.04 -4.64
C ALA A 19 11.65 22.79 -5.74
N GLU A 20 12.67 21.96 -5.47
CA GLU A 20 13.68 21.55 -6.46
C GLU A 20 13.02 20.79 -7.63
N VAL A 21 12.21 19.77 -7.32
CA VAL A 21 11.51 18.98 -8.35
C VAL A 21 10.54 19.85 -9.16
N VAL A 22 9.75 20.69 -8.51
CA VAL A 22 8.84 21.65 -9.18
C VAL A 22 9.62 22.60 -10.10
N GLY A 23 10.80 23.06 -9.67
CA GLY A 23 11.70 23.89 -10.47
C GLY A 23 12.13 23.19 -11.76
N VAL A 24 12.61 21.94 -11.66
CA VAL A 24 13.01 21.13 -12.81
C VAL A 24 11.83 20.86 -13.76
N LEU A 25 10.65 20.55 -13.22
CA LEU A 25 9.46 20.33 -14.04
C LEU A 25 9.08 21.58 -14.83
N LYS A 26 9.05 22.75 -14.18
CA LYS A 26 8.68 24.03 -14.81
C LYS A 26 9.51 24.40 -16.04
N GLU A 27 10.76 23.95 -16.12
CA GLU A 27 11.62 24.27 -17.26
C GLU A 27 11.18 23.59 -18.55
N ARG A 28 10.55 22.41 -18.47
CA ARG A 28 10.38 21.52 -19.64
C ARG A 28 9.09 20.72 -19.71
N TYR A 29 8.44 20.48 -18.58
CA TYR A 29 7.34 19.53 -18.44
C TYR A 29 6.10 20.18 -17.83
N ARG A 30 4.94 19.55 -18.07
CA ARG A 30 3.70 19.76 -17.33
C ARG A 30 3.41 18.48 -16.55
N ALA A 31 2.97 18.58 -15.31
CA ALA A 31 2.73 17.41 -14.46
C ALA A 31 1.32 16.84 -14.73
N VAL A 32 1.22 15.96 -15.73
CA VAL A 32 -0.07 15.38 -16.14
C VAL A 32 -0.63 14.39 -15.10
N HIS A 33 0.26 13.68 -14.41
CA HIS A 33 -0.09 12.68 -13.41
C HIS A 33 0.86 12.76 -12.20
N LEU A 34 0.32 12.94 -11.01
CA LEU A 34 1.05 12.77 -9.74
C LEU A 34 0.68 11.40 -9.15
N ILE A 35 1.65 10.51 -9.00
CA ILE A 35 1.47 9.22 -8.30
C ILE A 35 2.20 9.31 -6.97
N ASN A 36 1.45 9.30 -5.87
CA ASN A 36 1.99 9.44 -4.53
C ASN A 36 1.83 8.14 -3.73
N GLY A 37 2.94 7.67 -3.15
CA GLY A 37 3.01 6.47 -2.32
C GLY A 37 4.09 6.61 -1.26
N ILE A 38 3.75 7.17 -0.11
CA ILE A 38 4.65 7.26 1.04
C ILE A 38 4.21 6.24 2.07
N ALA A 39 4.99 5.17 2.23
CA ALA A 39 4.75 4.11 3.19
C ALA A 39 5.52 4.37 4.51
N ALA A 40 4.98 5.24 5.37
CA ALA A 40 5.64 5.65 6.62
C ALA A 40 4.69 5.74 7.82
N GLY A 41 3.77 4.78 7.93
CA GLY A 41 2.81 4.68 9.02
C GLY A 41 3.30 3.86 10.22
N ALA A 42 2.73 4.11 11.39
CA ALA A 42 2.92 3.28 12.57
C ALA A 42 2.01 2.03 12.48
N THR A 43 2.62 0.86 12.49
CA THR A 43 1.96 -0.45 12.48
C THR A 43 1.56 -0.86 13.91
N LYS A 44 0.81 0.02 14.56
CA LYS A 44 0.49 -0.01 16.01
C LYS A 44 -1.01 0.19 16.23
N ARG A 45 -1.45 0.07 17.48
CA ARG A 45 -2.86 0.23 17.90
C ARG A 45 -3.14 1.58 18.54
N TYR A 46 -4.38 2.07 18.48
CA TYR A 46 -4.78 3.16 19.37
C TYR A 46 -4.83 2.68 20.82
N GLU A 47 -4.48 3.57 21.77
CA GLU A 47 -4.41 3.27 23.20
C GLU A 47 -5.69 2.62 23.75
N LYS A 48 -6.87 3.09 23.32
CA LYS A 48 -8.18 2.56 23.72
C LYS A 48 -8.38 1.06 23.43
N TYR A 49 -7.59 0.47 22.55
CA TYR A 49 -7.66 -0.95 22.20
C TYR A 49 -6.58 -1.81 22.88
N GLY A 50 -5.66 -1.18 23.63
CA GLY A 50 -4.54 -1.85 24.30
C GLY A 50 -3.54 -2.52 23.35
N PRO A 51 -2.39 -3.01 23.87
CA PRO A 51 -1.50 -3.86 23.10
C PRO A 51 -2.14 -5.24 22.85
N CYS A 52 -1.69 -5.94 21.82
CA CYS A 52 -2.10 -7.32 21.56
C CYS A 52 -0.98 -8.14 20.93
N GLN A 53 -1.26 -9.41 20.67
CA GLN A 53 -0.42 -10.26 19.83
C GLN A 53 -1.18 -10.61 18.55
N VAL A 54 -0.45 -10.64 17.43
CA VAL A 54 -0.99 -11.09 16.14
C VAL A 54 -0.15 -12.23 15.61
N ARG A 55 -0.76 -13.11 14.83
CA ARG A 55 -0.04 -14.20 14.18
C ARG A 55 0.68 -13.66 12.95
N ASP A 56 1.95 -14.05 12.79
CA ASP A 56 2.75 -13.66 11.65
C ASP A 56 3.65 -14.79 11.14
N LEU A 57 4.04 -14.66 9.88
CA LEU A 57 4.93 -15.56 9.16
C LEU A 57 6.25 -14.83 8.90
N ASP A 58 7.29 -15.21 9.64
CA ASP A 58 8.65 -14.70 9.43
C ASP A 58 9.28 -15.40 8.21
N MET A 59 9.59 -14.59 7.21
CA MET A 59 10.24 -14.99 5.97
C MET A 59 11.56 -14.24 5.83
N ALA A 60 12.57 -14.91 5.26
CA ALA A 60 13.75 -14.23 4.77
C ALA A 60 13.37 -13.22 3.69
N PHE A 61 14.13 -12.12 3.62
CA PHE A 61 13.94 -11.12 2.58
C PHE A 61 14.94 -11.35 1.47
N ASP A 62 14.51 -11.14 0.22
CA ASP A 62 15.42 -11.05 -0.91
C ASP A 62 16.44 -9.92 -0.66
N PRO A 63 17.75 -10.18 -0.80
CA PRO A 63 18.78 -9.22 -0.44
C PRO A 63 18.85 -7.99 -1.38
N VAL A 64 18.26 -8.08 -2.58
CA VAL A 64 18.27 -7.04 -3.60
C VAL A 64 16.92 -6.33 -3.66
N LEU A 65 15.84 -7.09 -3.83
CA LEU A 65 14.47 -6.58 -3.94
C LEU A 65 13.91 -6.12 -2.58
N GLN A 66 14.47 -6.63 -1.47
CA GLN A 66 14.04 -6.31 -0.11
C GLN A 66 12.56 -6.60 0.14
N ILE A 67 12.07 -7.71 -0.42
CA ILE A 67 10.71 -8.21 -0.22
C ILE A 67 10.77 -9.58 0.49
N PRO A 68 9.74 -9.99 1.25
CA PRO A 68 9.65 -11.35 1.74
C PRO A 68 9.77 -12.38 0.60
N ASP A 69 10.71 -13.31 0.71
CA ASP A 69 10.97 -14.34 -0.30
C ASP A 69 10.01 -15.52 -0.08
N PHE A 70 9.06 -15.66 -0.99
CA PHE A 70 8.12 -16.76 -1.06
C PHE A 70 8.40 -17.71 -2.23
N GLU A 71 9.49 -17.50 -2.98
CA GLU A 71 9.89 -18.39 -4.08
C GLU A 71 10.51 -19.69 -3.53
N HIS A 72 11.12 -19.63 -2.35
CA HIS A 72 11.84 -20.75 -1.74
C HIS A 72 11.27 -21.08 -0.35
N ALA A 73 10.90 -22.33 -0.13
CA ALA A 73 10.42 -22.78 1.18
C ALA A 73 11.50 -22.65 2.27
N GLU A 74 12.79 -22.67 1.90
CA GLU A 74 13.93 -22.40 2.78
C GLU A 74 13.95 -20.97 3.33
N GLY A 75 13.24 -20.04 2.68
CA GLY A 75 13.04 -18.68 3.15
C GLY A 75 12.16 -18.61 4.41
N TYR A 76 11.32 -19.61 4.66
CA TYR A 76 10.49 -19.68 5.86
C TYR A 76 11.35 -19.90 7.11
N ARG A 77 11.14 -19.05 8.12
CA ARG A 77 11.84 -19.13 9.41
C ARG A 77 10.93 -19.58 10.54
N MET A 78 9.78 -18.93 10.69
CA MET A 78 8.89 -19.18 11.83
C MET A 78 7.45 -18.71 11.57
N LEU A 79 6.48 -19.46 12.09
CA LEU A 79 5.11 -19.00 12.28
C LEU A 79 4.94 -18.77 13.78
N GLY A 80 4.60 -17.54 14.18
CA GLY A 80 4.59 -17.16 15.59
C GLY A 80 3.61 -16.05 15.91
N LEU A 81 3.60 -15.67 17.19
CA LEU A 81 2.92 -14.48 17.66
C LEU A 81 3.92 -13.34 17.75
N VAL A 82 3.52 -12.16 17.29
CA VAL A 82 4.29 -10.92 17.38
C VAL A 82 3.50 -9.88 18.17
N ASP A 83 4.19 -9.14 19.03
CA ASP A 83 3.58 -8.09 19.84
C ASP A 83 3.25 -6.86 18.98
N VAL A 84 2.05 -6.31 19.17
CA VAL A 84 1.60 -5.05 18.58
C VAL A 84 1.34 -4.08 19.70
N GLU A 85 2.22 -3.09 19.82
CA GLU A 85 2.11 -2.04 20.83
C GLU A 85 1.06 -0.98 20.47
N THR A 86 0.76 -0.12 21.45
CA THR A 86 -0.03 1.09 21.24
C THR A 86 0.83 2.24 20.70
N ALA A 87 0.25 3.04 19.80
CA ALA A 87 0.86 4.24 19.26
C ALA A 87 0.75 5.42 20.23
N ASN A 88 1.82 6.20 20.35
CA ASN A 88 1.76 7.51 21.00
C ASN A 88 1.28 8.61 20.03
N GLU A 89 1.04 9.82 20.55
CA GLU A 89 0.56 10.96 19.75
C GLU A 89 1.47 11.33 18.58
N ALA A 90 2.80 11.30 18.79
CA ALA A 90 3.76 11.63 17.74
C ALA A 90 3.76 10.59 16.60
N GLU A 91 3.57 9.31 16.93
CA GLU A 91 3.42 8.24 15.95
C GLU A 91 2.11 8.38 15.15
N ILE A 92 1.02 8.78 15.81
CA ILE A 92 -0.27 9.06 15.17
C ILE A 92 -0.15 10.26 14.22
N GLU A 93 0.42 11.37 14.69
CA GLU A 93 0.63 12.58 13.88
C GLU A 93 1.48 12.28 12.65
N ARG A 94 2.60 11.58 12.83
CA ARG A 94 3.47 11.16 11.73
C ARG A 94 2.74 10.29 10.71
N THR A 95 1.96 9.32 11.20
CA THR A 95 1.17 8.43 10.33
C THR A 95 0.15 9.23 9.52
N ASN A 96 -0.59 10.13 10.16
CA ASN A 96 -1.58 10.97 9.50
C ASN A 96 -0.93 11.88 8.44
N LYS A 97 0.23 12.48 8.76
CA LYS A 97 0.98 13.34 7.83
C LYS A 97 1.43 12.60 6.58
N PHE A 98 1.98 11.40 6.73
CA PHE A 98 2.63 10.70 5.62
C PHE A 98 1.71 9.75 4.86
N MET A 99 0.85 9.02 5.56
CA MET A 99 -0.08 8.06 4.94
C MET A 99 -1.44 8.71 4.62
N GLY A 100 -1.81 9.80 5.29
CA GLY A 100 -3.09 10.48 5.11
C GLY A 100 -3.03 11.69 4.19
N THR A 101 -2.28 12.73 4.58
CA THR A 101 -2.35 14.04 3.93
C THR A 101 -1.26 14.31 2.90
N SER A 102 -0.32 13.37 2.70
CA SER A 102 0.88 13.63 1.91
C SER A 102 0.64 13.98 0.44
N SER A 103 -0.50 13.59 -0.14
CA SER A 103 -0.85 14.00 -1.50
C SER A 103 -1.01 15.52 -1.63
N LEU A 104 -1.46 16.22 -0.58
CA LEU A 104 -1.53 17.69 -0.58
C LEU A 104 -0.15 18.34 -0.56
N LEU A 105 0.83 17.74 0.13
CA LEU A 105 2.22 18.24 0.20
C LEU A 105 2.83 18.43 -1.20
N TRP A 106 2.41 17.60 -2.16
CA TRP A 106 2.84 17.69 -3.56
C TRP A 106 1.84 18.42 -4.46
N ALA A 107 0.54 18.18 -4.30
CA ALA A 107 -0.48 18.77 -5.16
C ALA A 107 -0.54 20.30 -5.05
N GLU A 108 -0.35 20.86 -3.85
CA GLU A 108 -0.38 22.31 -3.63
C GLU A 108 0.75 23.04 -4.38
N PRO A 109 2.04 22.72 -4.19
CA PRO A 109 3.12 23.39 -4.92
C PRO A 109 3.06 23.16 -6.44
N LEU A 110 2.56 22.01 -6.89
CA LEU A 110 2.35 21.75 -8.31
C LEU A 110 1.23 22.62 -8.89
N ALA A 111 0.13 22.80 -8.17
CA ALA A 111 -0.97 23.66 -8.60
C ALA A 111 -0.54 25.15 -8.62
N GLU A 112 0.15 25.62 -7.57
CA GLU A 112 0.71 26.98 -7.52
C GLU A 112 1.72 27.24 -8.65
N ALA A 113 2.43 26.19 -9.07
CA ALA A 113 3.33 26.22 -10.20
C ALA A 113 2.65 26.21 -11.58
N GLY A 114 1.33 26.05 -11.64
CA GLY A 114 0.58 25.85 -12.89
C GLY A 114 0.86 24.49 -13.55
N LEU A 115 1.42 23.54 -12.80
CA LEU A 115 1.80 22.22 -13.28
C LEU A 115 0.72 21.18 -13.06
N LEU A 116 -0.15 21.35 -12.06
CA LEU A 116 -1.37 20.56 -11.84
C LEU A 116 -2.58 21.40 -12.25
N VAL A 117 -3.23 21.03 -13.34
CA VAL A 117 -4.39 21.75 -13.89
C VAL A 117 -5.63 20.86 -14.00
N LYS A 118 -6.78 21.50 -14.26
CA LYS A 118 -8.07 20.82 -14.36
C LYS A 118 -8.05 19.60 -15.30
N GLY A 119 -8.52 18.46 -14.80
CA GLY A 119 -8.62 17.19 -15.55
C GLY A 119 -7.38 16.28 -15.48
N GLU A 120 -6.24 16.81 -15.04
CA GLU A 120 -5.05 16.01 -14.70
C GLU A 120 -5.28 15.17 -13.45
N SER A 121 -4.52 14.08 -13.29
CA SER A 121 -4.82 13.13 -12.22
C SER A 121 -3.80 13.12 -11.09
N VAL A 122 -4.31 13.06 -9.86
CA VAL A 122 -3.55 12.62 -8.69
C VAL A 122 -4.00 11.20 -8.35
N VAL A 123 -3.03 10.29 -8.24
CA VAL A 123 -3.24 8.89 -7.89
C VAL A 123 -2.55 8.64 -6.57
N ALA A 124 -3.28 8.05 -5.61
CA ALA A 124 -2.71 7.61 -4.34
C ALA A 124 -2.94 6.11 -4.18
N PHE A 125 -1.91 5.37 -3.76
CA PHE A 125 -2.08 3.98 -3.38
C PHE A 125 -2.92 3.88 -2.11
N CYS A 126 -3.85 2.95 -2.09
CA CYS A 126 -4.68 2.62 -0.95
C CYS A 126 -4.62 1.13 -0.71
N ASP A 127 -4.43 0.70 0.53
CA ASP A 127 -4.61 -0.72 0.84
C ASP A 127 -6.10 -1.08 0.83
N TYR A 128 -6.35 -2.36 0.61
CA TYR A 128 -7.65 -3.01 0.75
C TYR A 128 -8.37 -2.63 2.06
N ASP A 129 -9.70 -2.77 2.02
CA ASP A 129 -10.56 -2.63 3.20
C ASP A 129 -10.33 -3.79 4.18
N TYR A 130 -10.19 -3.44 5.46
CA TYR A 130 -9.97 -4.40 6.55
C TYR A 130 -11.27 -4.60 7.34
N PRO A 131 -11.46 -5.78 7.97
CA PRO A 131 -12.50 -5.94 8.96
C PRO A 131 -12.36 -4.90 10.08
N PRO A 132 -13.47 -4.40 10.65
CA PRO A 132 -13.43 -3.38 11.70
C PRO A 132 -12.66 -3.79 12.97
N ASP A 133 -12.47 -5.09 13.17
CA ASP A 133 -11.75 -5.68 14.28
C ASP A 133 -10.30 -6.05 13.96
N ASP A 134 -9.80 -5.73 12.76
CA ASP A 134 -8.39 -5.97 12.41
C ASP A 134 -7.45 -5.24 13.38
N PRO A 135 -6.52 -5.97 14.02
CA PRO A 135 -5.78 -5.45 15.15
C PRO A 135 -4.73 -4.41 14.79
N VAL A 136 -4.31 -4.30 13.53
CA VAL A 136 -3.25 -3.38 13.11
C VAL A 136 -3.83 -2.28 12.23
N TYR A 137 -4.59 -2.66 11.21
CA TYR A 137 -5.05 -1.72 10.20
C TYR A 137 -6.34 -1.00 10.57
N ALA A 138 -7.30 -1.67 11.21
CA ALA A 138 -8.59 -1.07 11.57
C ALA A 138 -8.57 -0.42 12.97
N MET A 139 -7.82 -1.01 13.90
CA MET A 139 -7.69 -0.52 15.27
C MET A 139 -6.49 0.42 15.51
N GLY A 140 -5.75 0.79 14.44
CA GLY A 140 -4.52 1.55 14.52
C GLY A 140 -4.53 2.91 13.81
N PRO A 141 -3.43 3.68 13.90
CA PRO A 141 -3.28 4.97 13.22
C PRO A 141 -3.46 4.90 11.69
N LEU A 142 -3.19 3.74 11.09
CA LEU A 142 -3.41 3.50 9.65
C LEU A 142 -4.88 3.69 9.25
N ALA A 143 -5.84 3.32 10.11
CA ALA A 143 -7.26 3.56 9.87
C ALA A 143 -7.57 5.06 9.75
N GLY A 144 -7.06 5.86 10.70
CA GLY A 144 -7.21 7.31 10.69
C GLY A 144 -6.57 7.94 9.45
N ALA A 145 -5.37 7.50 9.09
CA ALA A 145 -4.70 7.96 7.89
C ALA A 145 -5.49 7.65 6.61
N LYS A 146 -6.13 6.48 6.49
CA LYS A 146 -6.98 6.14 5.33
C LYS A 146 -8.20 7.05 5.20
N VAL A 147 -8.81 7.45 6.32
CA VAL A 147 -9.90 8.44 6.32
C VAL A 147 -9.38 9.78 5.82
N LEU A 148 -8.26 10.26 6.40
CA LEU A 148 -7.62 11.50 5.99
C LEU A 148 -7.19 11.49 4.52
N GLN A 149 -6.75 10.34 3.99
CA GLN A 149 -6.41 10.19 2.59
C GLN A 149 -7.62 10.43 1.69
N ARG A 150 -8.79 9.86 2.03
CA ARG A 150 -10.04 10.13 1.28
C ARG A 150 -10.42 11.61 1.29
N GLU A 151 -10.35 12.23 2.45
CA GLU A 151 -10.65 13.66 2.61
C GLU A 151 -9.68 14.53 1.81
N THR A 152 -8.38 14.23 1.89
CA THR A 152 -7.30 14.91 1.15
C THR A 152 -7.51 14.80 -0.36
N MET A 153 -7.86 13.61 -0.87
CA MET A 153 -8.12 13.40 -2.29
C MET A 153 -9.37 14.16 -2.77
N ALA A 154 -10.40 14.27 -1.93
CA ALA A 154 -11.58 15.09 -2.24
C ALA A 154 -11.24 16.59 -2.26
N GLN A 155 -10.47 17.07 -1.28
CA GLN A 155 -10.01 18.47 -1.23
C GLN A 155 -9.17 18.85 -2.45
N ILE A 156 -8.26 17.98 -2.90
CA ILE A 156 -7.46 18.20 -4.11
C ILE A 156 -8.36 18.34 -5.33
N ALA A 157 -9.36 17.47 -5.47
CA ALA A 157 -10.31 17.54 -6.59
C ALA A 157 -11.11 18.84 -6.59
N GLU A 158 -11.62 19.25 -5.42
CA GLU A 158 -12.39 20.48 -5.26
C GLU A 158 -11.55 21.74 -5.53
N ARG A 159 -10.36 21.82 -4.92
CA ARG A 159 -9.51 23.02 -4.95
C ARG A 159 -8.82 23.23 -6.30
N PHE A 160 -8.41 22.15 -6.96
CA PHE A 160 -7.56 22.24 -8.17
C PHE A 160 -8.27 21.75 -9.44
N GLY A 161 -9.48 21.20 -9.33
CA GLY A 161 -10.19 20.58 -10.45
C GLY A 161 -9.47 19.34 -11.00
N ALA A 162 -8.53 18.79 -10.23
CA ALA A 162 -7.82 17.57 -10.57
C ALA A 162 -8.76 16.37 -10.44
N ARG A 163 -8.55 15.36 -11.29
CA ARG A 163 -9.12 14.03 -11.08
C ARG A 163 -8.33 13.35 -9.97
N THR A 164 -9.00 12.83 -8.96
CA THR A 164 -8.32 12.09 -7.90
C THR A 164 -8.81 10.66 -7.89
N VAL A 165 -7.86 9.71 -7.86
CA VAL A 165 -8.15 8.28 -7.87
C VAL A 165 -7.31 7.59 -6.80
N ARG A 166 -7.97 6.78 -5.98
CA ARG A 166 -7.31 5.86 -5.04
C ARG A 166 -7.17 4.51 -5.73
N LEU A 167 -5.95 4.01 -5.80
CA LEU A 167 -5.63 2.74 -6.44
C LEU A 167 -5.61 1.65 -5.36
N CYS A 168 -6.61 0.77 -5.37
CA CYS A 168 -6.76 -0.32 -4.40
C CYS A 168 -6.13 -1.59 -4.96
N TYR A 169 -4.98 -1.96 -4.43
CA TYR A 169 -4.25 -3.19 -4.79
C TYR A 169 -4.53 -4.31 -3.78
N PRO A 170 -4.44 -5.59 -4.20
CA PRO A 170 -4.40 -6.71 -3.27
C PRO A 170 -3.12 -6.63 -2.41
N ALA A 171 -2.99 -7.46 -1.38
CA ALA A 171 -1.72 -7.59 -0.66
C ALA A 171 -0.61 -8.00 -1.64
N MET A 172 0.53 -7.28 -1.60
CA MET A 172 1.69 -7.51 -2.47
C MET A 172 2.95 -7.71 -1.64
N PRO A 173 3.92 -8.53 -2.10
CA PRO A 173 5.14 -8.78 -1.35
C PRO A 173 6.04 -7.55 -1.49
N THR A 174 5.87 -6.58 -0.59
CA THR A 174 6.65 -5.34 -0.55
C THR A 174 7.42 -5.26 0.75
N THR A 175 8.50 -4.47 0.78
CA THR A 175 9.22 -4.17 2.03
C THR A 175 8.27 -3.63 3.10
N ALA A 176 7.32 -2.77 2.70
CA ALA A 176 6.33 -2.20 3.61
C ALA A 176 5.41 -3.27 4.19
N LEU A 177 4.86 -4.16 3.36
CA LEU A 177 3.96 -5.22 3.84
C LEU A 177 4.69 -6.19 4.78
N GLY A 178 5.91 -6.61 4.43
CA GLY A 178 6.71 -7.51 5.26
C GLY A 178 7.13 -6.91 6.60
N ALA A 179 7.08 -5.58 6.76
CA ALA A 179 7.33 -4.90 8.02
C ALA A 179 6.07 -4.74 8.90
N ILE A 180 4.89 -5.04 8.36
CA ILE A 180 3.62 -4.93 9.08
C ILE A 180 3.38 -6.25 9.84
N PRO A 181 3.13 -6.23 11.16
CA PRO A 181 2.78 -7.43 11.90
C PRO A 181 1.60 -8.18 11.28
N GLY A 182 1.83 -9.42 10.87
CA GLY A 182 0.84 -10.27 10.18
C GLY A 182 0.74 -10.03 8.66
N GLY A 183 1.49 -9.08 8.10
CA GLY A 183 1.47 -8.72 6.68
C GLY A 183 1.99 -9.81 5.77
N SER A 184 3.11 -10.45 6.13
CA SER A 184 3.66 -11.60 5.40
C SER A 184 2.69 -12.78 5.39
N LEU A 185 2.07 -13.08 6.53
CA LEU A 185 1.05 -14.12 6.60
C LEU A 185 -0.18 -13.78 5.76
N MET A 186 -0.59 -12.50 5.74
CA MET A 186 -1.71 -12.05 4.94
C MET A 186 -1.46 -12.22 3.45
N TYR A 187 -0.29 -11.79 2.95
CA TYR A 187 0.11 -12.04 1.57
C TYR A 187 0.14 -13.53 1.25
N ALA A 188 0.83 -14.33 2.07
CA ALA A 188 1.04 -15.75 1.80
C ALA A 188 -0.29 -16.51 1.69
N LEU A 189 -1.18 -16.32 2.67
CA LEU A 189 -2.39 -17.12 2.76
C LEU A 189 -3.46 -16.66 1.77
N THR A 190 -3.61 -15.35 1.54
CA THR A 190 -4.51 -14.86 0.50
C THR A 190 -4.00 -15.23 -0.89
N GLY A 191 -2.69 -15.17 -1.13
CA GLY A 191 -2.07 -15.57 -2.38
C GLY A 191 -2.26 -17.06 -2.68
N GLN A 192 -2.07 -17.92 -1.67
CA GLN A 192 -2.38 -19.34 -1.78
C GLN A 192 -3.86 -19.58 -2.15
N ILE A 193 -4.80 -18.93 -1.44
CA ILE A 193 -6.24 -19.10 -1.72
C ILE A 193 -6.57 -18.65 -3.15
N LEU A 194 -6.03 -17.52 -3.59
CA LEU A 194 -6.20 -17.04 -4.97
C LEU A 194 -5.60 -18.01 -5.99
N ALA A 195 -4.43 -18.58 -5.71
CA ALA A 195 -3.78 -19.57 -6.58
C ALA A 195 -4.63 -20.86 -6.70
N GLU A 196 -5.16 -21.38 -5.59
CA GLU A 196 -6.05 -22.54 -5.58
C GLU A 196 -7.35 -22.30 -6.39
N ARG A 197 -7.82 -21.05 -6.43
CA ARG A 197 -8.99 -20.65 -7.22
C ARG A 197 -8.67 -20.31 -8.69
N GLY A 198 -7.39 -20.31 -9.08
CA GLY A 198 -6.97 -19.85 -10.40
C GLY A 198 -7.19 -18.35 -10.63
N GLN A 199 -7.22 -17.56 -9.56
CA GLN A 199 -7.47 -16.10 -9.55
C GLN A 199 -6.22 -15.28 -9.18
N TRP A 200 -5.09 -15.95 -8.93
CA TRP A 200 -3.82 -15.28 -8.65
C TRP A 200 -3.40 -14.42 -9.84
N ARG A 201 -2.94 -13.20 -9.55
CA ARG A 201 -2.42 -12.25 -10.53
C ARG A 201 -1.01 -11.84 -10.15
N SER A 202 -0.10 -11.86 -11.14
CA SER A 202 1.28 -11.39 -10.97
C SER A 202 1.34 -9.86 -10.93
N VAL A 203 2.48 -9.31 -10.48
CA VAL A 203 2.76 -7.86 -10.51
C VAL A 203 2.58 -7.31 -11.93
N ASP A 204 3.07 -8.00 -12.96
CA ASP A 204 2.96 -7.57 -14.35
C ASP A 204 1.51 -7.51 -14.84
N GLN A 205 0.68 -8.47 -14.43
CA GLN A 205 -0.75 -8.47 -14.75
C GLN A 205 -1.46 -7.30 -14.05
N LEU A 206 -1.22 -7.09 -12.76
CA LEU A 206 -1.80 -5.97 -12.02
C LEU A 206 -1.34 -4.61 -12.56
N ALA A 207 -0.07 -4.50 -12.98
CA ALA A 207 0.46 -3.31 -13.61
C ALA A 207 -0.23 -3.03 -14.96
N ALA A 208 -0.47 -4.06 -15.77
CA ALA A 208 -1.22 -3.93 -17.01
C ALA A 208 -2.69 -3.54 -16.75
N GLU A 209 -3.35 -4.11 -15.74
CA GLU A 209 -4.72 -3.77 -15.37
C GLU A 209 -4.85 -2.34 -14.81
N THR A 210 -3.82 -1.85 -14.12
CA THR A 210 -3.74 -0.45 -13.68
C THR A 210 -3.82 0.54 -14.83
N MET A 211 -3.57 0.09 -16.07
CA MET A 211 -3.80 0.90 -17.27
C MET A 211 -5.24 1.43 -17.40
N ALA A 212 -6.20 0.84 -16.68
CA ALA A 212 -7.55 1.37 -16.55
C ALA A 212 -7.64 2.77 -15.92
N LEU A 213 -6.64 3.23 -15.14
CA LEU A 213 -6.60 4.61 -14.59
C LEU A 213 -6.71 5.69 -15.69
N TRP A 214 -6.24 5.36 -16.89
CA TRP A 214 -6.16 6.26 -18.03
C TRP A 214 -7.22 5.97 -19.10
N ALA A 215 -8.21 5.13 -18.81
CA ALA A 215 -9.33 4.86 -19.71
C ALA A 215 -10.25 6.08 -19.91
N ASP A 216 -11.10 6.04 -20.94
CA ASP A 216 -12.20 6.98 -21.17
C ASP A 216 -13.54 6.23 -21.22
N PRO A 217 -14.47 6.43 -20.27
CA PRO A 217 -14.32 7.30 -19.11
C PRO A 217 -13.33 6.73 -18.08
N ALA A 218 -12.60 7.62 -17.40
CA ALA A 218 -11.69 7.24 -16.33
C ALA A 218 -12.43 6.82 -15.06
N PRO A 219 -11.82 6.00 -14.18
CA PRO A 219 -12.40 5.65 -12.89
C PRO A 219 -12.72 6.87 -12.03
N ALA A 220 -13.86 6.84 -11.36
CA ALA A 220 -14.29 7.87 -10.43
C ALA A 220 -13.88 7.49 -9.00
N ALA A 221 -13.04 8.33 -8.37
CA ALA A 221 -12.56 8.22 -6.99
C ALA A 221 -11.70 6.99 -6.65
N GLU A 222 -12.02 5.79 -7.15
CA GLU A 222 -11.28 4.55 -6.88
C GLU A 222 -11.11 3.70 -8.15
N LEU A 223 -9.96 3.08 -8.30
CA LEU A 223 -9.75 1.93 -9.18
C LEU A 223 -9.43 0.73 -8.29
N ARG A 224 -10.32 -0.27 -8.29
CA ARG A 224 -10.15 -1.48 -7.49
C ARG A 224 -9.61 -2.62 -8.33
N LEU A 225 -8.46 -3.14 -7.90
CA LEU A 225 -7.86 -4.37 -8.42
C LEU A 225 -7.83 -5.45 -7.34
N ASP A 226 -8.46 -5.23 -6.18
CA ASP A 226 -8.41 -6.09 -5.00
C ASP A 226 -9.71 -6.89 -4.75
N ASP A 227 -10.70 -6.87 -5.65
CA ASP A 227 -12.02 -7.50 -5.40
C ASP A 227 -11.92 -9.01 -5.09
N ASP A 228 -11.16 -9.78 -5.87
CA ASP A 228 -10.94 -11.20 -5.59
C ASP A 228 -10.20 -11.42 -4.28
N TYR A 229 -9.25 -10.53 -3.97
CA TYR A 229 -8.51 -10.56 -2.71
C TYR A 229 -9.45 -10.31 -1.52
N GLN A 230 -10.35 -9.32 -1.60
CA GLN A 230 -11.38 -9.04 -0.59
C GLN A 230 -12.27 -10.27 -0.35
N ALA A 231 -12.64 -10.96 -1.43
CA ALA A 231 -13.44 -12.18 -1.37
C ALA A 231 -12.71 -13.36 -0.70
N THR A 232 -11.39 -13.29 -0.50
CA THR A 232 -10.64 -14.30 0.25
C THR A 232 -10.64 -14.06 1.76
N LEU A 233 -10.87 -12.84 2.23
CA LEU A 233 -10.66 -12.47 3.64
C LEU A 233 -11.40 -13.40 4.64
N PRO A 234 -12.67 -13.78 4.45
CA PRO A 234 -13.35 -14.70 5.38
C PRO A 234 -12.65 -16.06 5.51
N GLU A 235 -12.20 -16.62 4.37
CA GLU A 235 -11.48 -17.90 4.35
C GLU A 235 -10.05 -17.75 4.89
N PHE A 236 -9.39 -16.63 4.60
CA PHE A 236 -8.10 -16.27 5.17
C PHE A 236 -8.15 -16.33 6.71
N TYR A 237 -9.13 -15.67 7.35
CA TYR A 237 -9.23 -15.68 8.81
C TYR A 237 -9.46 -17.10 9.37
N GLN A 238 -10.31 -17.89 8.71
CA GLN A 238 -10.55 -19.29 9.09
C GLN A 238 -9.27 -20.13 9.00
N ARG A 239 -8.56 -20.07 7.88
CA ARG A 239 -7.33 -20.86 7.66
C ARG A 239 -6.18 -20.38 8.58
N ARG A 240 -6.06 -19.06 8.80
CA ARG A 240 -5.07 -18.45 9.70
C ARG A 240 -5.21 -18.99 11.13
N ASP A 241 -6.44 -19.10 11.61
CA ASP A 241 -6.71 -19.51 13.00
C ASP A 241 -6.45 -21.00 13.22
N ALA A 242 -6.62 -21.81 12.16
CA ALA A 242 -6.30 -23.23 12.16
C ALA A 242 -4.81 -23.55 11.92
N LEU A 243 -4.04 -22.61 11.34
CA LEU A 243 -2.68 -22.85 10.89
C LEU A 243 -1.71 -23.12 12.07
N THR A 244 -0.97 -24.21 11.98
CA THR A 244 0.13 -24.54 12.90
C THR A 244 1.49 -24.45 12.18
N PRO A 245 2.62 -24.34 12.92
CA PRO A 245 3.94 -24.32 12.31
C PRO A 245 4.24 -25.55 11.43
N ALA A 246 3.68 -26.71 11.77
CA ALA A 246 3.88 -27.95 11.00
C ALA A 246 3.18 -27.92 9.63
N ASP A 247 2.14 -27.10 9.48
CA ASP A 247 1.34 -27.04 8.25
C ASP A 247 1.97 -26.13 7.19
N VAL A 248 2.84 -25.20 7.60
CA VAL A 248 3.35 -24.10 6.76
C VAL A 248 3.89 -24.56 5.40
N PRO A 249 4.78 -25.57 5.30
CA PRO A 249 5.31 -25.98 4.00
C PRO A 249 4.23 -26.41 3.00
N GLN A 250 3.20 -27.11 3.49
CA GLN A 250 2.10 -27.58 2.65
C GLN A 250 1.08 -26.48 2.40
N ALA A 251 0.79 -25.65 3.41
CA ALA A 251 -0.19 -24.59 3.39
C ALA A 251 0.14 -23.48 2.38
N PHE A 252 1.41 -23.31 2.00
CA PHE A 252 1.86 -22.33 1.01
C PHE A 252 2.54 -22.96 -0.19
N SER A 253 2.27 -24.25 -0.46
CA SER A 253 2.88 -25.00 -1.56
C SER A 253 2.65 -24.37 -2.93
N GLY A 254 1.54 -23.66 -3.14
CA GLY A 254 1.25 -22.95 -4.38
C GLY A 254 2.09 -21.70 -4.59
N LEU A 255 2.65 -21.12 -3.51
CA LEU A 255 3.56 -19.98 -3.58
C LEU A 255 5.02 -20.42 -3.67
N PHE A 256 5.42 -21.41 -2.85
CA PHE A 256 6.77 -21.97 -2.87
C PHE A 256 7.10 -22.75 -4.16
N ALA A 257 6.08 -23.17 -4.94
CA ALA A 257 6.27 -23.95 -6.16
C ALA A 257 6.09 -23.13 -7.44
N THR A 258 5.72 -21.85 -7.36
CA THR A 258 5.62 -20.96 -8.52
C THR A 258 6.97 -20.27 -8.79
N ALA A 259 7.89 -21.05 -9.35
CA ALA A 259 9.00 -20.57 -10.19
C ALA A 259 8.93 -21.27 -11.54
#